data_AF-A0A5N5HAW6-F1
#
_entry.id   AF-A0A5N5HAW6-F1
#
_cell.length_a   1.000
_cell.length_b   1.000
_cell.length_c   1.000
_cell.angle_alpha   90.00
_cell.angle_beta   90.00
_cell.angle_gamma   90.00
#
_symmetry.space_group_name_H-M   'P 1'
#
loop_
_entity.id
_entity.type
_entity.pdbx_description
1 polymer ?
#
loop_
_entity_poly.entity_id
_entity_poly.type
_entity_poly.pdbx_seq_one_letter_code
_entity_poly.pdbx_strand_id
1 'polypeptide(L)'
;MDFKAVILLFASILLLTTKVSSNDDHELKIKNQSERRSLLNIWIYPRIPFWSPAFRDPYQPQRPLYKPKAPVVLEAPPPTSDATPPPSATTSSDCFKLCDVRCKIEKNKKICRKSCMLCCARCKCVPPGDYGTNMDKCGKCYSTDIQYHGHKCP
;
A
#
# COMPACT_ATOMS: atom_id res chain seq x y z
N MET A 1 6.29 -66.62 -24.65
CA MET A 1 6.10 -65.21 -24.27
C MET A 1 4.67 -65.08 -23.80
N ASP A 2 4.44 -65.12 -22.49
CA ASP A 2 3.08 -65.03 -21.95
C ASP A 2 2.46 -63.67 -22.27
N PHE A 3 1.29 -63.67 -22.91
CA PHE A 3 0.56 -62.46 -23.29
C PHE A 3 0.33 -61.52 -22.09
N LYS A 4 0.19 -62.10 -20.89
CA LYS A 4 0.11 -61.36 -19.62
C LYS A 4 1.39 -60.59 -19.29
N ALA A 5 2.57 -61.14 -19.56
CA ALA A 5 3.84 -60.46 -19.35
C ALA A 5 4.04 -59.29 -20.33
N VAL A 6 3.57 -59.47 -21.57
CA VAL A 6 3.61 -58.41 -22.60
C VAL A 6 2.68 -57.26 -22.23
N ILE A 7 1.47 -57.53 -21.73
CA ILE A 7 0.53 -56.51 -21.26
C ILE A 7 1.10 -55.72 -20.08
N LEU A 8 1.71 -56.41 -19.10
CA LEU A 8 2.28 -55.74 -17.92
C LEU A 8 3.46 -54.84 -18.31
N LEU A 9 4.31 -55.27 -19.24
CA LEU A 9 5.38 -54.43 -19.78
C LEU A 9 4.83 -53.20 -20.49
N PHE A 10 3.83 -53.36 -21.35
CA PHE A 10 3.23 -52.23 -22.08
C PHE A 10 2.57 -51.21 -21.13
N ALA A 11 1.85 -51.69 -20.11
CA ALA A 11 1.25 -50.82 -19.09
C ALA A 11 2.30 -50.03 -18.29
N SER A 12 3.42 -50.67 -17.94
CA SER A 12 4.52 -50.01 -17.24
C SER A 12 5.20 -48.93 -18.08
N ILE A 13 5.37 -49.18 -19.40
CA ILE A 13 5.91 -48.20 -20.34
C ILE A 13 4.97 -46.99 -20.48
N LEU A 14 3.65 -47.23 -20.61
CA LEU A 14 2.65 -46.14 -20.70
C LEU A 14 2.59 -45.29 -19.41
N LEU A 15 2.76 -45.89 -18.24
CA LEU A 15 2.84 -45.16 -16.97
C LEU A 15 4.11 -44.30 -16.85
N LEU A 16 5.22 -44.73 -17.46
CA LEU A 16 6.47 -43.96 -17.48
C LEU A 16 6.42 -42.80 -18.49
N THR A 17 5.79 -42.99 -19.66
CA THR A 17 5.70 -41.93 -20.69
C THR A 17 4.74 -40.80 -20.29
N THR A 18 3.65 -41.09 -19.58
CA THR A 18 2.72 -40.06 -19.08
C THR A 18 3.34 -39.13 -18.04
N LYS A 19 4.27 -39.64 -17.21
CA LYS A 19 5.01 -38.84 -16.23
C LYS A 19 6.00 -37.85 -16.86
N VAL A 20 6.60 -38.19 -18.01
CA VAL A 20 7.47 -37.27 -18.76
C VAL A 20 6.64 -36.18 -19.44
N SER A 21 5.49 -36.52 -20.01
CA SER A 21 4.59 -35.55 -20.65
C SER A 21 4.07 -34.46 -19.71
N SER A 22 3.91 -34.77 -18.41
CA SER A 22 3.37 -33.80 -17.45
C SER A 22 4.35 -32.70 -17.02
N ASN A 23 5.65 -32.86 -17.26
CA ASN A 23 6.65 -31.85 -16.89
C ASN A 23 6.86 -30.80 -18.00
N ASP A 24 6.67 -31.18 -19.27
CA ASP A 24 6.88 -30.29 -20.42
C ASP A 24 5.76 -29.24 -20.60
N ASP A 25 4.53 -29.55 -20.14
CA ASP A 25 3.39 -28.63 -20.22
C ASP A 25 3.52 -27.40 -19.30
N HIS A 26 4.27 -27.51 -18.20
CA HIS A 26 4.40 -26.43 -17.22
C HIS A 26 5.44 -25.37 -17.65
N GLU A 27 6.53 -25.79 -18.29
CA GLU A 27 7.58 -24.90 -18.81
C GLU A 27 7.06 -24.03 -19.97
N LEU A 28 6.30 -24.61 -20.90
CA LEU A 28 5.71 -23.88 -22.03
C LEU A 28 4.71 -22.80 -21.61
N LYS A 29 3.97 -23.03 -20.53
CA LYS A 29 2.97 -22.06 -20.03
C LYS A 29 3.62 -20.85 -19.36
N ILE A 30 4.73 -21.05 -18.65
CA ILE A 30 5.48 -19.97 -17.98
C ILE A 30 6.16 -19.06 -19.01
N LYS A 31 6.75 -19.64 -20.07
CA LYS A 31 7.38 -18.84 -21.14
C LYS A 31 6.37 -18.00 -21.91
N ASN A 32 5.20 -18.57 -22.24
CA ASN A 32 4.12 -17.88 -22.96
C ASN A 32 3.51 -16.71 -22.16
N GLN A 33 3.41 -16.85 -20.83
CA GLN A 33 2.89 -15.80 -19.95
C GLN A 33 3.89 -14.66 -19.72
N SER A 34 5.19 -14.97 -19.69
CA SER A 34 6.28 -13.98 -19.64
C SER A 34 6.34 -13.17 -20.95
N GLU A 35 6.24 -13.83 -22.10
CA GLU A 35 6.28 -13.19 -23.41
C GLU A 35 5.05 -12.32 -23.69
N ARG A 36 3.85 -12.76 -23.29
CA ARG A 36 2.61 -11.95 -23.37
C ARG A 36 2.62 -10.73 -22.44
N ARG A 37 3.23 -10.82 -21.25
CA ARG A 37 3.41 -9.64 -20.38
C ARG A 37 4.42 -8.64 -20.96
N SER A 38 5.42 -9.11 -21.69
CA SER A 38 6.43 -8.26 -22.33
C SER A 38 5.86 -7.47 -23.51
N LEU A 39 5.08 -8.11 -24.38
CA LEU A 39 4.51 -7.47 -25.57
C LEU A 39 3.40 -6.45 -25.25
N LEU A 40 2.65 -6.64 -24.16
CA LEU A 40 1.64 -5.68 -23.72
C LEU A 40 2.25 -4.39 -23.15
N ASN A 41 3.44 -4.45 -22.54
CA ASN A 41 4.09 -3.25 -21.99
C ASN A 41 4.75 -2.36 -23.06
N ILE A 42 5.06 -2.90 -24.24
CA ILE A 42 5.75 -2.18 -25.32
C ILE A 42 4.78 -1.30 -26.14
N TRP A 43 3.49 -1.65 -26.20
CA TRP A 43 2.50 -0.92 -27.00
C TRP A 43 1.64 0.08 -26.21
N ILE A 44 1.69 0.08 -24.88
CA ILE A 44 0.86 0.96 -24.04
C ILE A 44 1.53 2.31 -23.73
N TYR A 45 2.85 2.43 -23.92
CA TYR A 45 3.57 3.70 -23.74
C TYR A 45 4.39 4.04 -24.98
N PRO A 46 3.91 4.91 -25.88
CA PRO A 46 4.81 5.52 -26.84
C PRO A 46 5.87 6.27 -26.03
N ARG A 47 7.14 6.01 -26.33
CA ARG A 47 8.29 6.73 -25.77
C ARG A 47 8.08 8.21 -26.08
N ILE A 48 7.59 8.98 -25.12
CA ILE A 48 7.37 10.42 -25.29
C ILE A 48 8.75 11.03 -25.57
N PRO A 49 8.97 11.65 -26.75
CA PRO A 49 10.24 12.30 -27.03
C PRO A 49 10.47 13.40 -26.00
N PHE A 50 11.65 13.36 -25.39
CA PHE A 50 12.15 14.31 -24.40
C PHE A 50 12.42 15.67 -25.07
N TRP A 51 11.36 16.38 -25.47
CA TRP A 51 11.41 17.81 -25.76
C TRP A 51 10.66 18.51 -24.64
N SER A 52 11.41 18.92 -23.62
CA SER A 52 10.93 19.89 -22.64
C SER A 52 11.33 21.27 -23.16
N PRO A 53 10.44 22.06 -23.80
CA PRO A 53 10.68 23.49 -23.82
C PRO A 53 10.62 23.95 -22.36
N ALA A 54 11.57 24.79 -21.95
CA ALA A 54 11.60 25.37 -20.61
C ALA A 54 10.32 26.20 -20.39
N PHE A 55 9.27 25.54 -19.93
CA PHE A 55 8.05 26.17 -19.46
C PHE A 55 8.40 26.82 -18.12
N ARG A 56 8.83 28.08 -18.18
CA ARG A 56 8.71 28.95 -17.00
C ARG A 56 7.22 29.13 -16.80
N ASP A 57 6.64 28.41 -15.85
CA ASP A 57 5.25 28.64 -15.45
C ASP A 57 5.12 30.09 -14.93
N PRO A 58 4.39 31.00 -15.61
CA PRO A 58 4.15 32.34 -15.09
C PRO A 58 3.00 32.36 -14.08
N TYR A 59 2.49 31.20 -13.66
CA TYR A 59 1.34 31.11 -12.78
C TYR A 59 1.66 30.22 -11.58
N GLN A 60 2.11 30.84 -10.49
CA GLN A 60 1.67 30.36 -9.19
C GLN A 60 0.22 30.80 -9.04
N PRO A 61 -0.78 29.90 -9.11
CA PRO A 61 -2.11 30.27 -8.65
C PRO A 61 -1.98 30.63 -7.18
N GLN A 62 -2.27 31.89 -6.85
CA GLN A 62 -2.29 32.36 -5.47
C GLN A 62 -3.11 31.37 -4.66
N ARG A 63 -2.51 30.75 -3.63
CA ARG A 63 -3.24 29.89 -2.70
C ARG A 63 -4.44 30.72 -2.22
N PRO A 64 -5.69 30.28 -2.48
CA PRO A 64 -6.84 30.96 -1.93
C PRO A 64 -6.60 31.08 -0.43
N LEU A 65 -6.63 32.32 0.08
CA LEU A 65 -6.54 32.57 1.52
C LEU A 65 -7.72 31.82 2.15
N TYR A 66 -7.44 30.64 2.68
CA TYR A 66 -8.42 29.82 3.36
C TYR A 66 -8.85 30.62 4.58
N LYS A 67 -9.97 31.33 4.47
CA LYS A 67 -10.65 31.91 5.63
C LYS A 67 -11.10 30.71 6.46
N PRO A 68 -10.55 30.51 7.67
CA PRO A 68 -11.01 29.42 8.52
C PRO A 68 -12.51 29.59 8.72
N LYS A 69 -13.30 28.62 8.27
CA LYS A 69 -14.70 28.57 8.68
C LYS A 69 -14.67 28.30 10.18
N ALA A 70 -15.28 29.19 10.95
CA ALA A 70 -15.33 29.08 12.40
C ALA A 70 -15.68 27.64 12.79
N PRO A 71 -14.93 27.03 13.72
CA PRO A 71 -15.15 25.64 14.09
C PRO A 71 -16.57 25.51 14.63
N VAL A 72 -17.37 24.65 14.00
CA VAL A 72 -18.56 24.10 14.64
C VAL A 72 -18.04 23.33 15.85
N VAL A 73 -18.27 23.89 17.03
CA VAL A 73 -17.97 23.27 18.32
C VAL A 73 -18.92 22.08 18.44
N LEU A 74 -18.46 20.93 17.96
CA LEU A 74 -18.88 19.66 18.54
C LEU A 74 -18.02 19.50 19.78
N GLU A 75 -18.66 19.59 20.93
CA GLU A 75 -18.07 19.48 22.25
C GLU A 75 -17.05 18.34 22.30
N ALA A 76 -15.79 18.71 22.52
CA ALA A 76 -14.77 17.75 22.89
C ALA A 76 -15.09 17.24 24.30
N PRO A 77 -14.93 15.93 24.59
CA PRO A 77 -14.87 15.49 25.98
C PRO A 77 -13.75 16.26 26.73
N PRO A 78 -13.93 16.52 28.03
CA PRO A 78 -13.14 17.49 28.78
C PRO A 78 -11.63 17.19 28.74
N PRO A 79 -10.76 18.23 28.74
CA PRO A 79 -9.33 18.05 28.85
C PRO A 79 -8.97 17.68 30.29
N THR A 80 -8.87 16.39 30.59
CA THR A 80 -8.17 15.93 31.80
C THR A 80 -6.67 16.00 31.57
N SER A 81 -6.09 17.11 32.05
CA SER A 81 -4.86 17.18 32.85
C SER A 81 -3.81 16.08 32.62
N ASP A 82 -2.67 16.51 32.07
CA ASP A 82 -1.29 16.09 32.39
C ASP A 82 -1.11 14.72 33.11
N ALA A 83 -1.24 13.62 32.37
CA ALA A 83 -0.55 12.33 32.62
C ALA A 83 -1.15 11.17 31.79
N THR A 84 -1.98 11.43 30.77
CA THR A 84 -2.49 10.33 29.95
C THR A 84 -1.37 9.85 29.01
N PRO A 85 -0.95 8.56 29.07
CA PRO A 85 -0.03 8.01 28.11
C PRO A 85 -0.59 8.23 26.69
N PRO A 86 0.27 8.36 25.66
CA PRO A 86 -0.20 8.54 24.29
C PRO A 86 -1.28 7.48 23.97
N PRO A 87 -2.35 7.85 23.24
CA PRO A 87 -3.46 6.95 23.02
C PRO A 87 -2.95 5.67 22.34
N SER A 88 -2.87 4.60 23.12
CA SER A 88 -2.43 3.31 22.63
C SER A 88 -3.54 2.73 21.78
N ALA A 89 -3.25 2.53 20.51
CA ALA A 89 -4.19 2.00 19.55
C ALA A 89 -3.98 0.48 19.47
N THR A 90 -4.68 -0.24 20.34
CA THR A 90 -4.57 -1.70 20.43
C THR A 90 -5.45 -2.39 19.39
N THR A 91 -6.59 -1.78 19.04
CA THR A 91 -7.53 -2.28 18.05
C THR A 91 -7.50 -1.47 16.74
N SER A 92 -7.99 -2.07 15.66
CA SER A 92 -8.16 -1.37 14.38
C SER A 92 -9.15 -0.21 14.47
N SER A 93 -10.17 -0.31 15.31
CA SER A 93 -11.14 0.76 15.56
C SER A 93 -10.51 1.97 16.27
N ASP A 94 -9.58 1.74 17.19
CA ASP A 94 -8.89 2.83 17.87
C ASP A 94 -7.99 3.59 16.90
N CYS A 95 -7.25 2.86 16.06
CA CYS A 95 -6.50 3.46 14.97
C CYS A 95 -7.40 4.29 14.07
N PHE A 96 -8.58 3.78 13.69
CA PHE A 96 -9.50 4.50 12.82
C PHE A 96 -9.94 5.84 13.43
N LYS A 97 -10.42 5.83 14.68
CA LYS A 97 -10.87 7.05 15.38
C LYS A 97 -9.76 8.09 15.52
N LEU A 98 -8.54 7.66 15.85
CA LEU A 98 -7.40 8.56 16.00
C LEU A 98 -6.92 9.11 14.65
N CYS A 99 -6.87 8.27 13.62
CA CYS A 99 -6.51 8.68 12.27
C CYS A 99 -7.53 9.64 11.63
N ASP A 100 -8.80 9.55 12.03
CA ASP A 100 -9.84 10.48 11.61
C ASP A 100 -9.57 11.90 12.10
N VAL A 101 -9.13 12.03 13.35
CA VAL A 101 -8.70 13.30 13.93
C VAL A 101 -7.41 13.77 13.26
N ARG A 102 -6.40 12.90 13.16
CA ARG A 102 -5.09 13.20 12.56
C ARG A 102 -5.18 13.81 11.17
N CYS A 103 -6.09 13.28 10.36
CA CYS A 103 -6.26 13.64 8.96
C CYS A 103 -7.39 14.65 8.72
N LYS A 104 -7.90 15.32 9.76
CA LYS A 104 -9.08 16.20 9.67
C LYS A 104 -8.85 17.42 8.77
N ILE A 105 -7.67 18.03 8.83
CA ILE A 105 -7.30 19.23 8.05
C ILE A 105 -6.66 18.91 6.70
N GLU A 106 -6.22 17.66 6.50
CA GLU A 106 -5.49 17.27 5.30
C GLU A 106 -6.42 17.28 4.07
N LYS A 107 -5.92 17.78 2.93
CA LYS A 107 -6.73 17.86 1.69
C LYS A 107 -7.11 16.47 1.20
N ASN A 108 -6.15 15.55 1.22
CA ASN A 108 -6.32 14.17 0.78
C ASN A 108 -6.61 13.22 1.97
N LYS A 109 -7.73 13.45 2.67
CA LYS A 109 -8.12 12.67 3.87
C LYS A 109 -8.04 11.16 3.69
N LYS A 110 -8.45 10.64 2.52
CA LYS A 110 -8.42 9.20 2.21
C LYS A 110 -6.99 8.65 2.19
N ILE A 111 -6.04 9.37 1.59
CA ILE A 111 -4.64 8.95 1.50
C ILE A 111 -4.01 9.05 2.89
N CYS A 112 -4.20 10.19 3.56
CA CYS A 112 -3.71 10.40 4.93
C CYS A 112 -4.17 9.28 5.86
N ARG A 113 -5.48 8.94 5.86
CA ARG A 113 -6.03 7.90 6.73
C ARG A 113 -5.48 6.51 6.42
N LYS A 114 -5.26 6.18 5.14
CA LYS A 114 -4.61 4.92 4.73
C LYS A 114 -3.19 4.82 5.27
N SER A 115 -2.39 5.86 5.10
CA SER A 115 -1.02 5.91 5.63
C SER A 115 -1.02 5.83 7.16
N CYS A 116 -1.89 6.61 7.82
CA CYS A 116 -2.04 6.60 9.27
C CYS A 116 -2.40 5.21 9.81
N MET A 117 -3.36 4.52 9.18
CA MET A 117 -3.78 3.18 9.57
C MET A 117 -2.65 2.16 9.48
N LEU A 118 -1.80 2.23 8.45
CA LEU A 118 -0.64 1.36 8.33
C LEU A 118 0.40 1.63 9.41
N CYS A 119 0.73 2.91 9.64
CA CYS A 119 1.66 3.32 10.70
C CYS A 119 1.14 2.90 12.08
N CYS A 120 -0.16 3.08 12.33
CA CYS A 120 -0.83 2.68 13.57
C CYS A 120 -0.81 1.16 13.76
N ALA A 121 -1.07 0.37 12.71
CA ALA A 121 -1.05 -1.08 12.79
C ALA A 121 0.32 -1.62 13.24
N ARG A 122 1.40 -0.93 12.89
CA ARG A 122 2.77 -1.28 13.22
C ARG A 122 3.25 -0.70 14.55
N CYS A 123 2.99 0.59 14.80
CA CYS A 123 3.44 1.28 16.01
C CYS A 123 2.48 1.19 17.21
N LYS A 124 1.25 0.74 16.98
CA LYS A 124 0.18 0.68 18.00
C LYS A 124 -0.07 2.04 18.69
N CYS A 125 0.19 3.13 17.97
CA CYS A 125 0.11 4.49 18.49
C CYS A 125 -0.18 5.45 17.33
N VAL A 126 -0.98 6.49 17.59
CA VAL A 126 -1.21 7.63 16.69
C VAL A 126 -0.99 8.92 17.48
N PRO A 127 -0.15 9.86 17.02
CA PRO A 127 0.08 11.10 17.74
C PRO A 127 -1.19 11.96 17.82
N PRO A 128 -1.46 12.60 18.97
CA PRO A 128 -2.64 13.46 19.12
C PRO A 128 -2.52 14.74 18.26
N GLY A 129 -3.66 15.29 17.85
CA GLY A 129 -3.72 16.50 17.03
C GLY A 129 -3.70 16.23 15.53
N ASP A 130 -3.50 17.27 14.73
CA ASP A 130 -3.52 17.23 13.27
C ASP A 130 -2.16 16.77 12.67
N TYR A 131 -2.15 16.48 11.37
CA TYR A 131 -0.97 16.11 10.58
C TYR A 131 0.30 16.90 10.96
N GLY A 132 1.41 16.19 11.21
CA GLY A 132 2.71 16.77 11.55
C GLY A 132 2.91 17.25 12.99
N THR A 133 1.88 17.28 13.85
CA THR A 133 1.99 17.78 15.24
C THR A 133 2.25 16.67 16.25
N ASN A 134 2.92 16.96 17.38
CA ASN A 134 3.09 16.04 18.53
C ASN A 134 3.70 14.67 18.20
N MET A 135 4.55 14.60 17.17
CA MET A 135 5.14 13.36 16.66
C MET A 135 5.96 12.59 17.70
N ASP A 136 6.57 13.31 18.64
CA ASP A 136 7.31 12.79 19.77
C ASP A 136 6.47 11.87 20.68
N LYS A 137 5.13 12.04 20.70
CA LYS A 137 4.23 11.29 21.59
C LYS A 137 4.16 9.79 21.27
N CYS A 138 4.44 9.38 20.03
CA CYS A 138 4.48 7.98 19.63
C CYS A 138 5.91 7.47 19.39
N GLY A 139 6.91 8.21 19.87
CA GLY A 139 8.32 7.87 19.71
C GLY A 139 8.77 7.84 18.25
N LYS A 140 9.88 7.13 18.03
CA LYS A 140 10.54 7.02 16.71
C LYS A 140 9.75 6.18 15.72
N CYS A 141 9.01 5.19 16.20
CA CYS A 141 8.26 4.27 15.34
C CYS A 141 7.35 5.03 14.37
N TYR A 142 6.52 5.94 14.91
CA TYR A 142 5.58 6.70 14.08
C TYR A 142 6.26 7.88 13.38
N SER A 143 7.26 8.49 14.00
CA SER A 143 7.90 9.72 13.48
C SER A 143 8.88 9.48 12.33
N THR A 144 9.68 8.40 12.41
CA THR A 144 10.86 8.21 11.55
C THR A 144 11.00 6.81 10.98
N ASP A 145 10.52 5.79 11.69
CA ASP A 145 10.95 4.41 11.40
C ASP A 145 10.10 3.74 10.31
N ILE A 146 9.00 4.37 9.88
CA ILE A 146 8.09 3.82 8.88
C ILE A 146 7.79 4.84 7.79
N GLN A 147 7.80 4.35 6.55
CA GLN A 147 7.34 5.08 5.38
C GLN A 147 6.33 4.22 4.60
N TYR A 148 5.21 4.82 4.21
CA TYR A 148 4.21 4.22 3.32
C TYR A 148 4.51 4.63 1.88
N HIS A 149 5.02 3.72 1.06
CA HIS A 149 5.42 3.99 -0.34
C HIS A 149 6.35 5.22 -0.49
N GLY A 150 7.27 5.45 0.46
CA GLY A 150 8.16 6.61 0.46
C GLY A 150 7.56 7.89 1.07
N HIS A 151 6.33 7.84 1.60
CA HIS A 151 5.72 8.92 2.35
C HIS A 151 5.83 8.68 3.85
N LYS A 152 6.15 9.73 4.60
CA LYS A 152 6.18 9.69 6.07
C LYS A 152 4.77 9.45 6.63
N CYS A 153 4.72 8.90 7.84
CA CYS A 153 3.47 8.84 8.59
C CYS A 153 2.91 10.25 8.83
N PRO A 154 1.57 10.41 8.82
CA PRO A 154 0.91 11.70 8.92
C PRO A 154 0.92 12.30 10.32
#